data_AF-A0A8C7GDJ7-F1
#
_entry.id   AF-A0A8C7GDJ7-F1
#
_cell.length_a   1.000
_cell.length_b   1.000
_cell.length_c   1.000
_cell.angle_alpha   90.00
_cell.angle_beta   90.00
_cell.angle_gamma   90.00
#
_symmetry.space_group_name_H-M   'P 1'
#
loop_
_entity.id
_entity.type
_entity.pdbx_description
1 polymer ?
#
loop_
_entity_poly.entity_id
_entity_poly.type
_entity_poly.pdbx_seq_one_letter_code
_entity_poly.pdbx_strand_id
1 'polypeptide(L)'
;MGHSEYALKAGFHLNPKSVEAALQGCCSEAEAQQAGRMQTISQPIQCELPTIPVQIGAHFLKGVSFNESAADNLKLKTHTMLQLIKEAVGQNGVTPRDDSPVTEVLNQVCPSSWRMACKTAVQLLFAQAGLVVVDTAQMENKEAYAPQITLEGSRVVVQVPSTWCLKEDPATMSLLQRSLDPEKTLGLVDVLYTAVFDINRWKECK
;
A
#
# COMPACT_ATOMS: atom_id res chain seq x y z
N MET A 1 16.02 13.01 -15.66
CA MET A 1 14.57 12.94 -15.37
C MET A 1 14.34 13.67 -14.07
N GLY A 2 13.37 14.59 -14.01
CA GLY A 2 13.12 15.38 -12.80
C GLY A 2 12.47 14.54 -11.72
N HIS A 3 13.06 14.50 -10.53
CA HIS A 3 12.42 13.94 -9.34
C HIS A 3 11.44 14.99 -8.81
N SER A 4 10.14 14.68 -8.80
CA SER A 4 9.10 15.55 -8.27
C SER A 4 8.38 14.80 -7.16
N GLU A 5 8.40 15.36 -5.95
CA GLU A 5 7.71 14.82 -4.79
C GLU A 5 6.33 15.46 -4.67
N TYR A 6 5.28 14.64 -4.62
CA TYR A 6 3.90 15.10 -4.48
C TYR A 6 3.34 14.62 -3.14
N ALA A 7 3.05 15.57 -2.25
CA ALA A 7 2.41 15.27 -0.97
C ALA A 7 0.88 15.35 -1.12
N LEU A 8 0.22 14.21 -1.33
CA LEU A 8 -1.23 14.11 -1.22
C LEU A 8 -1.62 13.85 0.24
N LYS A 9 -2.40 14.73 0.87
CA LYS A 9 -2.92 14.45 2.22
C LYS A 9 -3.79 13.20 2.19
N ALA A 10 -3.38 12.18 2.94
CA ALA A 10 -4.11 10.92 3.09
C ALA A 10 -5.52 11.16 3.70
N GLY A 11 -6.46 10.27 3.36
CA GLY A 11 -7.84 10.31 3.89
C GLY A 11 -8.93 9.97 2.86
N PHE A 12 -8.59 9.88 1.57
CA PHE A 12 -9.54 9.46 0.54
C PHE A 12 -10.11 8.06 0.83
N HIS A 13 -9.28 7.11 1.33
CA HIS A 13 -9.74 5.78 1.73
C HIS A 13 -10.69 5.76 2.94
N LEU A 14 -10.82 6.86 3.70
CA LEU A 14 -11.72 6.97 4.85
C LEU A 14 -13.17 7.25 4.43
N ASN A 15 -13.39 7.74 3.20
CA ASN A 15 -14.72 7.94 2.64
C ASN A 15 -14.74 7.49 1.16
N PRO A 16 -15.01 6.19 0.91
CA PRO A 16 -15.07 5.63 -0.44
C PRO A 16 -15.97 6.43 -1.39
N LYS A 17 -17.10 6.94 -0.90
CA LYS A 17 -18.03 7.73 -1.73
C LYS A 17 -17.46 9.08 -2.15
N SER A 18 -16.65 9.72 -1.30
CA SER A 18 -15.91 10.92 -1.70
C SER A 18 -14.82 10.62 -2.74
N VAL A 19 -14.22 9.42 -2.70
CA VAL A 19 -13.26 8.99 -3.73
C VAL A 19 -13.94 8.81 -5.08
N GLU A 20 -15.08 8.11 -5.09
CA GLU A 20 -15.88 7.91 -6.30
C GLU A 20 -16.20 9.24 -6.97
N ALA A 21 -16.69 10.21 -6.19
CA ALA A 21 -17.01 11.54 -6.68
C ALA A 21 -15.78 12.30 -7.20
N ALA A 22 -14.63 12.21 -6.53
CA ALA A 22 -13.40 12.86 -6.98
C ALA A 22 -12.83 12.25 -8.26
N LEU A 23 -13.07 10.96 -8.51
CA LEU A 23 -12.62 10.26 -9.71
C LEU A 23 -13.58 10.43 -10.90
N GLN A 24 -14.79 10.96 -10.70
CA GLN A 24 -15.69 11.28 -11.80
C GLN A 24 -15.03 12.30 -12.74
N GLY A 25 -14.89 11.93 -14.01
CA GLY A 25 -14.22 12.75 -15.03
C GLY A 25 -12.69 12.66 -15.04
N CYS A 26 -12.08 11.95 -14.09
CA CYS A 26 -10.62 11.67 -14.09
C CYS A 26 -10.27 10.32 -14.70
N CYS A 27 -11.16 9.33 -14.57
CA CYS A 27 -10.97 7.99 -15.10
C CYS A 27 -12.30 7.39 -15.58
N SER A 28 -12.28 6.12 -16.00
CA SER A 28 -13.50 5.43 -16.42
C SER A 28 -14.52 5.32 -15.27
N GLU A 29 -15.81 5.32 -15.60
CA GLU A 29 -16.87 5.21 -14.59
C GLU A 29 -16.74 3.92 -13.77
N ALA A 30 -16.33 2.82 -14.40
CA ALA A 30 -16.07 1.55 -13.73
C ALA A 30 -14.97 1.66 -12.68
N GLU A 31 -13.87 2.38 -12.98
CA GLU A 31 -12.78 2.59 -12.04
C GLU A 31 -13.19 3.50 -10.88
N ALA A 32 -13.93 4.59 -11.16
CA ALA A 32 -14.45 5.47 -10.13
C ALA A 32 -15.40 4.73 -9.17
N GLN A 33 -16.34 3.93 -9.71
CA GLN A 33 -17.26 3.12 -8.91
C GLN A 33 -16.52 2.04 -8.11
N GLN A 34 -15.47 1.43 -8.66
CA GLN A 34 -14.68 0.42 -7.95
C GLN A 34 -13.98 1.02 -6.72
N ALA A 35 -13.43 2.24 -6.85
CA ALA A 35 -12.88 2.97 -5.71
C ALA A 35 -13.97 3.34 -4.67
N GLY A 36 -15.19 3.62 -5.15
CA GLY A 36 -16.36 3.96 -4.34
C GLY A 36 -17.02 2.83 -3.56
N ARG A 37 -16.81 1.58 -4.00
CA ARG A 37 -17.41 0.38 -3.42
C ARG A 37 -16.45 -0.40 -2.52
N MET A 38 -15.27 0.14 -2.23
CA MET A 38 -14.23 -0.57 -1.50
C MET A 38 -14.74 -1.00 -0.12
N GLN A 39 -14.85 -2.31 0.08
CA GLN A 39 -15.03 -2.94 1.38
C GLN A 39 -13.66 -3.44 1.85
N THR A 40 -13.34 -3.21 3.12
CA THR A 40 -12.20 -3.87 3.78
C THR A 40 -12.38 -5.38 3.64
N ILE A 41 -11.52 -6.03 2.84
CA ILE A 41 -11.51 -7.49 2.74
C ILE A 41 -11.20 -8.04 4.13
N SER A 42 -12.03 -8.96 4.61
CA SER A 42 -11.78 -9.69 5.84
C SER A 42 -10.63 -10.69 5.61
N GLN A 43 -9.53 -10.50 6.33
CA GLN A 43 -8.35 -11.40 6.45
C GLN A 43 -7.26 -11.37 5.34
N PRO A 44 -6.77 -10.21 4.88
CA PRO A 44 -5.66 -10.18 3.91
C PRO A 44 -4.34 -10.73 4.47
N ILE A 45 -4.10 -10.57 5.79
CA ILE A 45 -2.85 -11.01 6.42
C ILE A 45 -2.57 -12.50 6.24
N GLN A 46 -3.56 -13.38 6.35
CA GLN A 46 -3.29 -14.82 6.35
C GLN A 46 -2.84 -15.32 4.97
N CYS A 47 -3.29 -14.66 3.90
CA CYS A 47 -3.00 -15.05 2.52
C CYS A 47 -1.86 -14.23 1.90
N GLU A 48 -1.81 -12.92 2.17
CA GLU A 48 -0.89 -12.00 1.49
C GLU A 48 0.44 -11.86 2.25
N LEU A 49 0.40 -11.66 3.58
CA LEU A 49 1.58 -11.35 4.39
C LEU A 49 2.70 -12.40 4.29
N PRO A 50 2.42 -13.71 4.24
CA PRO A 50 3.47 -14.72 4.07
C PRO A 50 4.24 -14.58 2.76
N THR A 51 3.58 -14.11 1.70
CA THR A 51 4.16 -14.11 0.34
C THR A 51 5.03 -12.89 0.04
N ILE A 52 4.96 -11.86 0.87
CA ILE A 52 5.68 -10.60 0.66
C ILE A 52 6.96 -10.56 1.50
N PRO A 53 8.12 -10.14 0.94
CA PRO A 53 9.27 -9.78 1.77
C PRO A 53 8.94 -8.53 2.61
N VAL A 54 9.48 -8.41 3.81
CA VAL A 54 9.29 -7.23 4.68
C VAL A 54 10.51 -7.01 5.56
N GLN A 55 10.92 -5.76 5.71
CA GLN A 55 11.90 -5.33 6.70
C GLN A 55 11.17 -4.85 7.95
N ILE A 56 11.41 -5.48 9.10
CA ILE A 56 10.85 -5.08 10.41
C ILE A 56 12.00 -4.71 11.34
N GLY A 57 12.17 -3.42 11.59
CA GLY A 57 13.35 -2.88 12.26
C GLY A 57 14.62 -3.31 11.53
N ALA A 58 15.54 -3.97 12.23
CA ALA A 58 16.77 -4.50 11.65
C ALA A 58 16.61 -5.85 10.90
N HIS A 59 15.43 -6.48 10.95
CA HIS A 59 15.23 -7.84 10.46
C HIS A 59 14.58 -7.86 9.07
N PHE A 60 15.26 -8.44 8.08
CA PHE A 60 14.68 -8.75 6.78
C PHE A 60 14.03 -10.13 6.77
N LEU A 61 12.72 -10.19 6.54
CA LEU A 61 11.94 -11.42 6.52
C LEU A 61 11.40 -11.70 5.11
N LYS A 62 11.94 -12.75 4.48
CA LYS A 62 11.58 -13.14 3.12
C LYS A 62 10.10 -13.55 3.00
N GLY A 63 9.56 -13.33 1.81
CA GLY A 63 8.29 -13.91 1.41
C GLY A 63 8.48 -15.39 1.06
N VAL A 64 7.46 -16.20 1.33
CA VAL A 64 7.42 -17.62 0.99
C VAL A 64 6.49 -17.91 -0.17
N SER A 65 6.82 -18.93 -0.94
CA SER A 65 5.93 -19.43 -2.00
C SER A 65 4.82 -20.31 -1.40
N PHE A 66 3.79 -20.61 -2.19
CA PHE A 66 2.62 -21.37 -1.74
C PHE A 66 2.93 -22.78 -1.21
N ASN A 67 4.13 -23.32 -1.50
CA ASN A 67 4.56 -24.67 -1.11
C ASN A 67 5.34 -24.74 0.21
N GLU A 68 5.69 -23.59 0.79
CA GLU A 68 6.37 -23.47 2.07
C GLU A 68 5.35 -23.21 3.19
N SER A 69 5.74 -23.39 4.46
CA SER A 69 4.83 -23.19 5.60
C SER A 69 4.48 -21.70 5.79
N ALA A 70 3.44 -21.25 5.09
CA ALA A 70 2.90 -19.88 5.19
C ALA A 70 2.51 -19.52 6.63
N ALA A 71 2.05 -20.51 7.41
CA ALA A 71 1.69 -20.33 8.81
C ALA A 71 2.92 -20.01 9.69
N ASP A 72 4.06 -20.66 9.45
CA ASP A 72 5.28 -20.38 10.22
C ASP A 72 5.89 -19.04 9.82
N ASN A 73 5.83 -18.69 8.53
CA ASN A 73 6.26 -17.38 8.06
C ASN A 73 5.40 -16.25 8.66
N LEU A 74 4.07 -16.43 8.71
CA LEU A 74 3.16 -15.51 9.38
C LEU A 74 3.51 -15.36 10.87
N LYS A 75 3.69 -16.47 11.59
CA LYS A 75 4.08 -16.44 13.01
C LYS A 75 5.39 -15.70 13.21
N LEU A 76 6.37 -15.92 12.34
CA LEU A 76 7.67 -15.24 12.40
C LEU A 76 7.50 -13.72 12.25
N LYS A 77 6.78 -13.25 11.21
CA LYS A 77 6.51 -11.82 10.99
C LYS A 77 5.76 -11.18 12.15
N THR A 78 4.73 -11.86 12.66
CA THR A 78 3.96 -11.43 13.84
C THR A 78 4.86 -11.34 15.08
N HIS A 79 5.72 -12.33 15.31
CA HIS A 79 6.64 -12.33 16.43
C HIS A 79 7.67 -11.20 16.34
N THR A 80 8.29 -11.00 15.18
CA THR A 80 9.26 -9.91 14.98
C THR A 80 8.61 -8.54 15.18
N MET A 81 7.37 -8.35 14.71
CA MET A 81 6.61 -7.11 14.93
C MET A 81 6.31 -6.87 16.41
N LEU A 82 5.93 -7.93 17.14
CA LEU A 82 5.73 -7.88 18.59
C LEU A 82 7.00 -7.45 19.33
N GLN A 83 8.17 -7.93 18.93
CA GLN A 83 9.44 -7.52 19.54
C GLN A 83 9.74 -6.05 19.28
N LEU A 84 9.53 -5.57 18.04
CA LEU A 84 9.72 -4.16 17.69
C LEU A 84 8.85 -3.23 18.56
N ILE A 85 7.58 -3.57 18.78
CA ILE A 85 6.68 -2.78 19.64
C ILE A 85 7.12 -2.84 21.10
N LYS A 86 7.60 -3.99 21.59
CA LYS A 86 8.12 -4.11 22.96
C LYS A 86 9.35 -3.24 23.19
N GLU A 87 10.26 -3.17 22.23
CA GLU A 87 11.41 -2.26 22.27
C GLU A 87 10.96 -0.80 22.42
N ALA A 88 9.90 -0.41 21.73
CA ALA A 88 9.35 0.94 21.79
C ALA A 88 8.64 1.30 23.11
N VAL A 89 7.98 0.32 23.74
CA VAL A 89 7.19 0.55 24.96
C VAL A 89 8.00 0.31 26.24
N GLY A 90 9.15 -0.37 26.15
CA GLY A 90 9.95 -0.80 27.29
C GLY A 90 9.36 -2.02 28.01
N GLN A 91 10.17 -2.66 28.85
CA GLN A 91 9.84 -3.96 29.50
C GLN A 91 8.64 -3.93 30.46
N ASN A 92 8.10 -2.75 30.83
CA ASN A 92 7.13 -2.60 31.91
C ASN A 92 5.72 -2.14 31.49
N GLY A 93 5.40 -2.02 30.19
CA GLY A 93 4.20 -1.28 29.76
C GLY A 93 3.04 -2.05 29.09
N VAL A 94 3.25 -3.28 28.60
CA VAL A 94 2.19 -3.99 27.85
C VAL A 94 2.18 -5.47 28.22
N THR A 95 1.13 -5.90 28.91
CA THR A 95 0.75 -7.31 28.93
C THR A 95 0.30 -7.71 27.52
N PRO A 96 0.84 -8.80 26.95
CA PRO A 96 0.58 -9.22 25.58
C PRO A 96 -0.75 -9.97 25.51
N ARG A 97 -1.86 -9.26 25.72
CA ARG A 97 -3.19 -9.86 25.64
C ARG A 97 -4.04 -9.37 24.49
N ASP A 98 -3.56 -8.40 23.73
CA ASP A 98 -4.26 -7.90 22.55
C ASP A 98 -3.29 -7.86 21.36
N ASP A 99 -3.43 -8.82 20.44
CA ASP A 99 -2.69 -8.90 19.18
C ASP A 99 -3.20 -7.87 18.14
N SER A 100 -4.20 -7.06 18.51
CA SER A 100 -4.85 -6.08 17.63
C SER A 100 -3.90 -5.02 17.02
N PRO A 101 -2.97 -4.36 17.75
CA PRO A 101 -2.11 -3.34 17.15
C PRO A 101 -1.06 -3.94 16.20
N VAL A 102 -0.56 -5.14 16.49
CA VAL A 102 0.37 -5.86 15.61
C VAL A 102 -0.30 -6.20 14.29
N THR A 103 -1.51 -6.74 14.37
CA THR A 103 -2.32 -7.09 13.19
C THR A 103 -2.64 -5.83 12.37
N GLU A 104 -2.99 -4.72 13.03
CA GLU A 104 -3.28 -3.45 12.34
C GLU A 104 -2.08 -2.91 11.55
N VAL A 105 -0.88 -2.93 12.14
CA VAL A 105 0.34 -2.50 11.45
C VAL A 105 0.69 -3.43 10.30
N LEU A 106 0.70 -4.74 10.54
CA LEU A 106 1.07 -5.73 9.53
C LEU A 106 0.08 -5.76 8.36
N ASN A 107 -1.18 -5.36 8.57
CA ASN A 107 -2.14 -5.21 7.48
C ASN A 107 -1.67 -4.14 6.49
N GLN A 108 -0.95 -3.10 6.91
CA GLN A 108 -0.55 -2.01 6.02
C GLN A 108 0.50 -2.41 4.98
N VAL A 109 1.22 -3.51 5.19
CA VAL A 109 2.15 -4.02 4.17
C VAL A 109 1.45 -4.90 3.12
N CYS A 110 0.24 -5.39 3.43
CA CYS A 110 -0.55 -6.21 2.53
C CYS A 110 -1.03 -5.39 1.33
N PRO A 111 -0.84 -5.87 0.08
CA PRO A 111 -1.24 -5.13 -1.12
C PRO A 111 -2.71 -4.71 -1.18
N SER A 112 -3.61 -5.49 -0.59
CA SER A 112 -5.02 -5.12 -0.44
C SER A 112 -5.24 -3.82 0.33
N SER A 113 -4.33 -3.42 1.22
CA SER A 113 -4.44 -2.21 2.03
C SER A 113 -3.98 -0.94 1.32
N TRP A 114 -2.88 -1.01 0.56
CA TRP A 114 -2.23 0.18 0.00
C TRP A 114 -2.35 0.34 -1.52
N ARG A 115 -2.52 -0.75 -2.28
CA ARG A 115 -2.39 -0.71 -3.76
C ARG A 115 -3.44 0.19 -4.40
N MET A 116 -4.70 0.04 -4.01
CA MET A 116 -5.79 0.86 -4.55
C MET A 116 -5.66 2.33 -4.13
N ALA A 117 -5.15 2.57 -2.92
CA ALA A 117 -4.91 3.91 -2.44
C ALA A 117 -3.85 4.63 -3.27
N CYS A 118 -2.75 3.93 -3.58
CA CYS A 118 -1.71 4.44 -4.46
C CYS A 118 -2.22 4.65 -5.88
N LYS A 119 -2.94 3.66 -6.46
CA LYS A 119 -3.53 3.80 -7.80
C LYS A 119 -4.39 5.06 -7.90
N THR A 120 -5.29 5.24 -6.94
CA THR A 120 -6.19 6.39 -6.87
C THR A 120 -5.42 7.70 -6.81
N ALA A 121 -4.39 7.78 -5.97
CA ALA A 121 -3.56 8.98 -5.84
C ALA A 121 -2.85 9.31 -7.17
N VAL A 122 -2.26 8.31 -7.85
CA VAL A 122 -1.62 8.52 -9.15
C VAL A 122 -2.65 8.93 -10.21
N GLN A 123 -3.84 8.33 -10.22
CA GLN A 123 -4.92 8.71 -11.14
C GLN A 123 -5.33 10.18 -10.95
N LEU A 124 -5.53 10.61 -9.70
CA LEU A 124 -5.88 12.01 -9.40
C LEU A 124 -4.80 12.99 -9.85
N LEU A 125 -3.52 12.61 -9.76
CA LEU A 125 -2.39 13.47 -10.14
C LEU A 125 -2.13 13.52 -11.64
N PHE A 126 -2.27 12.39 -12.35
CA PHE A 126 -1.78 12.26 -13.73
C PHE A 126 -2.87 11.94 -14.75
N ALA A 127 -3.97 11.32 -14.35
CA ALA A 127 -5.02 10.87 -15.27
C ALA A 127 -6.16 11.88 -15.45
N GLN A 128 -6.20 12.97 -14.69
CA GLN A 128 -7.32 13.94 -14.70
C GLN A 128 -7.67 14.48 -16.09
N ALA A 129 -6.69 14.62 -17.00
CA ALA A 129 -6.93 15.08 -18.37
C ALA A 129 -7.60 14.03 -19.28
N GLY A 130 -7.82 12.80 -18.80
CA GLY A 130 -8.36 11.69 -19.57
C GLY A 130 -7.40 11.13 -20.63
N LEU A 131 -6.15 11.57 -20.65
CA LEU A 131 -5.18 11.19 -21.70
C LEU A 131 -4.40 9.92 -21.37
N VAL A 132 -4.34 9.57 -20.09
CA VAL A 132 -3.53 8.45 -19.61
C VAL A 132 -4.31 7.59 -18.63
N VAL A 133 -3.99 6.31 -18.63
CA VAL A 133 -4.42 5.34 -17.63
C VAL A 133 -3.24 4.90 -16.78
N VAL A 134 -3.55 4.48 -15.55
CA VAL A 134 -2.56 4.06 -14.56
C VAL A 134 -2.62 2.56 -14.37
N ASP A 135 -1.48 1.90 -14.56
CA ASP A 135 -1.34 0.44 -14.42
C ASP A 135 -0.15 0.10 -13.51
N THR A 136 -0.16 -1.10 -12.92
CA THR A 136 0.94 -1.56 -12.06
C THR A 136 2.18 -1.83 -12.90
N ALA A 137 3.33 -1.27 -12.53
CA ALA A 137 4.58 -1.60 -13.21
C ALA A 137 5.01 -3.03 -12.84
N GLN A 138 5.45 -3.82 -13.81
CA GLN A 138 6.09 -5.11 -13.53
C GLN A 138 7.48 -4.86 -12.93
N MET A 139 7.75 -5.42 -11.76
CA MET A 139 9.02 -5.25 -11.07
C MET A 139 9.82 -6.55 -11.08
N GLU A 140 11.04 -6.49 -11.59
CA GLU A 140 11.96 -7.62 -11.63
C GLU A 140 12.57 -7.93 -10.26
N ASN A 141 12.85 -6.90 -9.45
CA ASN A 141 13.48 -7.05 -8.14
C ASN A 141 12.51 -6.77 -6.99
N LYS A 142 11.76 -7.81 -6.58
CA LYS A 142 10.79 -7.71 -5.48
C LYS A 142 11.40 -7.42 -4.11
N GLU A 143 12.69 -7.72 -3.90
CA GLU A 143 13.36 -7.51 -2.61
C GLU A 143 13.82 -6.07 -2.41
N ALA A 144 14.23 -5.38 -3.48
CA ALA A 144 14.62 -3.96 -3.43
C ALA A 144 13.46 -3.02 -3.04
N TYR A 145 12.23 -3.46 -3.24
CA TYR A 145 10.99 -2.73 -2.93
C TYR A 145 10.22 -3.35 -1.76
N ALA A 146 10.91 -4.12 -0.90
CA ALA A 146 10.29 -4.70 0.28
C ALA A 146 9.74 -3.61 1.20
N PRO A 147 8.46 -3.72 1.64
CA PRO A 147 7.92 -2.89 2.69
C PRO A 147 8.83 -2.80 3.91
N GLN A 148 8.89 -1.61 4.51
CA GLN A 148 9.69 -1.34 5.69
C GLN A 148 8.78 -0.93 6.85
N ILE A 149 9.07 -1.47 8.02
CA ILE A 149 8.43 -1.09 9.28
C ILE A 149 9.53 -0.66 10.23
N THR A 150 9.54 0.61 10.60
CA THR A 150 10.56 1.20 11.46
C THR A 150 9.93 1.86 12.68
N LEU A 151 10.76 2.10 13.69
CA LEU A 151 10.37 2.83 14.89
C LEU A 151 11.01 4.21 14.89
N GLU A 152 10.18 5.25 14.98
CA GLU A 152 10.60 6.64 15.10
C GLU A 152 10.07 7.21 16.42
N GLY A 153 10.88 7.09 17.48
CA GLY A 153 10.48 7.45 18.84
C GLY A 153 9.31 6.56 19.32
N SER A 154 8.14 7.15 19.55
CA SER A 154 6.92 6.42 19.93
C SER A 154 6.02 6.05 18.75
N ARG A 155 6.49 6.24 17.51
CA ARG A 155 5.70 6.01 16.30
C ARG A 155 6.23 4.81 15.54
N VAL A 156 5.32 3.94 15.12
CA VAL A 156 5.60 2.90 14.13
C VAL A 156 5.31 3.49 12.75
N VAL A 157 6.30 3.47 11.87
CA VAL A 157 6.19 3.97 10.50
C VAL A 157 6.26 2.79 9.55
N VAL A 158 5.22 2.62 8.75
CA VAL A 158 5.15 1.62 7.67
C VAL A 158 5.33 2.33 6.35
N GLN A 159 6.29 1.90 5.55
CA GLN A 159 6.59 2.43 4.23
C GLN A 159 6.51 1.31 3.19
N VAL A 160 5.66 1.47 2.19
CA VAL A 160 5.52 0.52 1.08
C VAL A 160 5.84 1.22 -0.23
N PRO A 161 7.03 0.99 -0.81
CA PRO A 161 7.39 1.55 -2.09
C PRO A 161 6.70 0.76 -3.22
N SER A 162 6.30 1.46 -4.29
CA SER A 162 5.70 0.86 -5.47
C SER A 162 5.96 1.74 -6.70
N THR A 163 5.94 1.14 -7.89
CA THR A 163 6.06 1.88 -9.15
C THR A 163 4.82 1.63 -10.01
N TRP A 164 4.33 2.71 -10.64
CA TRP A 164 3.15 2.71 -11.49
C TRP A 164 3.52 3.19 -12.88
N CYS A 165 2.93 2.59 -13.91
CA CYS A 165 3.13 3.01 -15.29
C CYS A 165 1.95 3.86 -15.77
N LEU A 166 2.28 4.93 -16.46
CA LEU A 166 1.32 5.75 -17.21
C LEU A 166 1.30 5.23 -18.65
N LYS A 167 0.12 4.89 -19.14
CA LYS A 167 -0.10 4.43 -20.52
C LYS A 167 -1.14 5.33 -21.19
N GLU A 168 -1.15 5.37 -22.52
CA GLU A 168 -2.18 6.13 -23.25
C GLU A 168 -3.58 5.56 -22.93
N ASP A 169 -4.55 6.44 -22.69
CA ASP A 169 -5.94 6.01 -22.49
C ASP A 169 -6.53 5.45 -23.79
N PRO A 170 -6.93 4.16 -23.84
CA PRO A 170 -7.40 3.55 -25.07
C PRO A 170 -8.68 4.19 -25.61
N ALA A 171 -9.59 4.61 -24.71
CA ALA A 171 -10.86 5.21 -25.10
C ALA A 171 -10.63 6.56 -25.79
N THR A 172 -9.78 7.41 -25.22
CA THR A 172 -9.46 8.73 -25.77
C THR A 172 -8.66 8.62 -27.06
N MET A 173 -7.66 7.74 -27.14
CA MET A 173 -6.89 7.59 -28.38
C MET A 173 -7.72 6.98 -29.52
N SER A 174 -8.70 6.14 -29.21
CA SER A 174 -9.68 5.65 -30.19
C SER A 174 -10.51 6.80 -30.78
N LEU A 175 -10.98 7.73 -29.96
CA LEU A 175 -11.69 8.94 -30.43
C LEU A 175 -10.80 9.83 -31.30
N LEU A 176 -9.49 9.86 -31.03
CA LEU A 176 -8.50 10.61 -31.80
C LEU A 176 -8.01 9.88 -33.06
N GLN A 177 -8.53 8.68 -33.35
CA GLN A 177 -8.11 7.83 -34.49
C GLN A 177 -6.60 7.56 -34.51
N ARG A 178 -5.98 7.44 -33.32
CA ARG A 178 -4.56 7.11 -33.18
C ARG A 178 -4.36 5.62 -32.95
N SER A 179 -3.33 5.05 -33.58
CA SER A 179 -2.88 3.70 -33.29
C SER A 179 -2.22 3.66 -31.92
N LEU A 180 -2.69 2.78 -31.05
CA LEU A 180 -2.15 2.54 -29.72
C LEU A 180 -1.16 1.38 -29.75
N ASP A 181 -0.06 1.55 -29.02
CA ASP A 181 0.75 0.43 -28.55
C ASP A 181 0.43 0.21 -27.06
N PRO A 182 -0.32 -0.85 -26.70
CA PRO A 182 -0.76 -1.08 -25.31
C PRO A 182 0.40 -1.40 -24.35
N GLU A 183 1.56 -1.80 -24.88
CA GLU A 183 2.76 -2.08 -24.11
C GLU A 183 3.61 -0.82 -23.89
N LYS A 184 3.35 0.24 -24.65
CA LYS A 184 4.11 1.48 -24.54
C LYS A 184 3.81 2.22 -23.25
N THR A 185 4.81 2.27 -22.38
CA THR A 185 4.80 3.08 -21.17
C THR A 185 5.24 4.51 -21.49
N LEU A 186 4.40 5.50 -21.17
CA LEU A 186 4.70 6.92 -21.33
C LEU A 186 5.60 7.46 -20.21
N GLY A 187 5.49 6.88 -19.02
CA GLY A 187 6.26 7.28 -17.86
C GLY A 187 6.07 6.32 -16.68
N LEU A 188 7.02 6.37 -15.75
CA LEU A 188 6.97 5.66 -14.48
C LEU A 188 6.79 6.66 -13.34
N VAL A 189 5.99 6.27 -12.36
CA VAL A 189 5.72 7.05 -11.16
C VAL A 189 6.05 6.19 -9.96
N ASP A 190 7.11 6.56 -9.23
CA ASP A 190 7.44 5.94 -7.96
C ASP A 190 6.58 6.54 -6.85
N VAL A 191 5.99 5.67 -6.04
CA VAL A 191 5.04 6.02 -4.98
C VAL A 191 5.47 5.34 -3.69
N LEU A 192 5.60 6.13 -2.63
CA LEU A 192 5.87 5.64 -1.28
C LEU A 192 4.60 5.77 -0.43
N TYR A 193 3.89 4.66 -0.24
CA TYR A 193 2.79 4.62 0.72
C TYR A 193 3.36 4.68 2.14
N THR A 194 2.87 5.61 2.96
CA THR A 194 3.31 5.75 4.35
C THR A 194 2.12 5.70 5.30
N ALA A 195 2.15 4.79 6.26
CA ALA A 195 1.21 4.73 7.38
C ALA A 195 1.97 4.94 8.69
N VAL A 196 1.42 5.78 9.57
CA VAL A 196 2.06 6.16 10.85
C VAL A 196 1.12 5.84 11.99
N PHE A 197 1.59 5.02 12.93
CA PHE A 197 0.85 4.63 14.13
C PHE A 197 1.54 5.20 15.36
N ASP A 198 0.77 5.88 16.23
CA ASP A 198 1.27 6.37 17.50
C ASP A 198 0.97 5.36 18.60
N ILE A 199 2.02 4.79 19.19
CA ILE A 199 1.91 3.77 20.21
C ILE A 199 1.23 4.31 21.48
N ASN A 200 1.36 5.60 21.76
CA ASN A 200 0.72 6.20 22.93
C ASN A 200 -0.80 6.26 22.79
N ARG A 201 -1.31 6.48 21.56
CA ARG A 201 -2.76 6.47 21.30
C ARG A 201 -3.38 5.10 21.50
N TRP A 202 -2.64 4.03 21.25
CA TRP A 202 -3.09 2.67 21.57
C TRP A 202 -3.18 2.40 23.07
N LYS A 203 -2.37 3.10 23.90
CA LYS A 203 -2.46 2.99 25.36
C LYS A 203 -3.67 3.73 25.93
N GLU A 204 -4.08 4.82 25.30
CA GLU A 204 -5.21 5.66 25.73
C GLU A 204 -6.59 5.07 25.38
N CYS A 205 -6.67 4.19 24.37
CA CYS A 205 -7.91 3.50 24.01
C CYS A 205 -8.23 2.26 24.89
N LYS A 206 -7.69 2.18 26.11
CA LYS A 206 -8.02 1.15 27.10
C LYS A 206 -8.94 1.66 28.19
#